data_AF-A0A318TUP0-F1
#
_entry.id   AF-A0A318TUP0-F1
#
_cell.length_a   1.000
_cell.length_b   1.000
_cell.length_c   1.000
_cell.angle_alpha   90.00
_cell.angle_beta   90.00
_cell.angle_gamma   90.00
#
_symmetry.space_group_name_H-M   'P 1'
#
loop_
_entity.id
_entity.type
_entity.pdbx_description
1 polymer ?
#
loop_
_entity_poly.entity_id
_entity_poly.type
_entity_poly.pdbx_seq_one_letter_code
_entity_poly.pdbx_strand_id
1 'polypeptide(L)'
;MEFNAFRLIVFIIALIALFIVALLLKKNWRKWSYIAILALLIAYAAVEITAPMIRAHNYESFLIKVENKLNEQYPNQKWTMNKDINLYSFPYDFAVEVIFENDPNVSYQYTLEDGKLHEYARMELE
;
A
#
# COMPACT_ATOMS: atom_id res chain seq x y z
N MET A 1 -14.10 -8.06 6.36
CA MET A 1 -14.28 -6.66 5.93
C MET A 1 -12.97 -6.24 5.28
N GLU A 2 -13.02 -5.76 4.03
CA GLU A 2 -11.84 -5.17 3.40
C GLU A 2 -11.31 -4.03 4.29
N PHE A 3 -9.99 -3.90 4.41
CA PHE A 3 -9.33 -2.87 5.22
C PHE A 3 -9.85 -1.44 4.92
N ASN A 4 -10.22 -1.20 3.66
CA ASN A 4 -10.82 0.06 3.21
C ASN A 4 -12.19 0.33 3.83
N ALA A 5 -13.05 -0.69 3.92
CA ALA A 5 -14.37 -0.58 4.52
C ALA A 5 -14.28 -0.27 6.02
N PHE A 6 -13.33 -0.88 6.72
CA PHE A 6 -13.08 -0.59 8.14
C PHE A 6 -12.65 0.86 8.37
N ARG A 7 -11.68 1.37 7.59
CA ARG A 7 -11.21 2.77 7.66
C ARG A 7 -12.34 3.77 7.43
N LEU A 8 -13.18 3.51 6.42
CA LEU A 8 -14.34 4.35 6.10
C LEU A 8 -15.34 4.40 7.27
N ILE A 9 -15.67 3.24 7.86
CA ILE A 9 -16.62 3.16 8.97
C ILE A 9 -16.11 3.95 10.19
N VAL A 10 -14.84 3.77 10.56
CA VAL A 10 -14.22 4.51 11.67
C VAL A 10 -14.27 6.02 11.41
N PHE A 11 -13.97 6.45 10.18
CA PHE A 11 -14.02 7.86 9.80
C PHE A 11 -15.44 8.44 9.89
N ILE A 12 -16.46 7.72 9.41
CA ILE A 12 -17.86 8.15 9.49
C ILE A 12 -18.31 8.27 10.95
N ILE A 13 -17.98 7.31 11.81
CA ILE A 13 -18.31 7.36 13.24
C ILE A 13 -17.64 8.58 13.90
N ALA A 14 -16.37 8.83 13.60
CA ALA A 14 -15.65 10.00 14.11
C ALA A 14 -16.29 11.32 13.65
N LEU A 15 -16.73 11.40 12.39
CA LEU A 15 -17.44 12.56 11.86
C LEU A 15 -18.76 12.82 12.57
N ILE A 16 -19.56 11.77 12.79
CA ILE A 16 -20.84 11.88 13.52
C ILE A 16 -20.57 12.40 14.94
N ALA A 17 -19.57 11.85 15.63
CA ALA A 17 -19.18 12.30 16.95
C ALA A 17 -18.75 13.78 16.96
N LEU A 18 -17.93 14.20 15.99
CA LEU A 18 -17.53 15.60 15.82
C LEU A 18 -18.73 16.51 15.56
N PHE A 19 -19.72 16.04 14.79
CA PHE A 19 -20.95 16.79 14.53
C PHE A 19 -21.78 16.96 15.80
N ILE A 20 -21.91 15.93 16.62
CA ILE A 20 -22.60 15.99 17.92
C ILE A 20 -21.89 16.99 18.84
N VAL A 21 -20.56 16.94 18.93
CA VAL A 21 -19.77 17.90 19.73
C VAL A 21 -19.95 19.34 19.21
N ALA A 22 -19.95 19.53 17.89
CA ALA A 22 -20.23 20.82 17.25
C ALA A 22 -21.62 21.38 17.61
N LEU A 23 -22.61 20.51 17.82
CA LEU A 23 -23.94 20.94 18.25
C LEU A 23 -23.97 21.41 19.71
N LEU A 24 -23.12 20.88 20.59
CA LEU A 24 -23.04 21.29 21.99
C LEU A 24 -22.23 22.58 22.22
N LEU A 25 -21.48 23.04 21.21
CA LEU A 25 -20.68 24.26 21.27
C LEU A 25 -21.54 25.54 21.22
N LYS A 26 -21.05 26.61 21.89
CA LYS A 26 -21.68 27.94 21.86
C LYS A 26 -21.84 28.45 20.42
N LYS A 27 -22.92 29.22 20.17
CA LYS A 27 -23.34 29.72 18.83
C LYS A 27 -22.20 30.35 18.01
N ASN A 28 -21.27 31.07 18.64
CA ASN A 28 -20.13 31.70 17.96
C ASN A 28 -19.05 30.70 17.52
N TRP A 29 -18.88 29.58 18.23
CA TRP A 29 -17.90 28.54 17.92
C TRP A 29 -18.43 27.49 16.94
N ARG A 30 -19.76 27.31 16.90
CA ARG A 30 -20.42 26.34 16.01
C ARG A 30 -20.12 26.58 14.52
N LYS A 31 -19.96 27.85 14.10
CA LYS A 31 -19.60 28.17 12.70
C LYS A 31 -18.19 27.67 12.34
N TRP A 32 -17.24 27.90 13.23
CA TRP A 32 -15.85 27.46 13.05
C TRP A 32 -15.72 25.94 13.08
N SER A 33 -16.49 25.26 13.93
CA SER A 33 -16.49 23.79 13.97
C SER A 33 -16.97 23.18 12.65
N TYR A 34 -17.98 23.76 11.99
CA TYR A 34 -18.42 23.26 10.69
C TYR A 34 -17.37 23.48 9.60
N ILE A 35 -16.68 24.62 9.60
CA ILE A 35 -15.56 24.88 8.68
C ILE A 35 -14.45 23.85 8.89
N ALA A 36 -14.10 23.56 10.15
CA ALA A 36 -13.08 22.57 10.49
C ALA A 36 -13.49 21.15 10.04
N ILE A 37 -14.75 20.74 10.28
CA ILE A 37 -15.27 19.44 9.82
C ILE A 37 -15.22 19.34 8.29
N LEU A 38 -15.60 20.41 7.57
CA LEU A 38 -15.52 20.44 6.12
C LEU A 38 -14.07 20.33 5.62
N ALA A 39 -13.14 21.02 6.26
CA ALA A 39 -11.72 20.92 5.92
C ALA A 39 -11.17 19.50 6.14
N LEU A 40 -11.55 18.83 7.23
CA LEU A 40 -11.18 17.44 7.50
C LEU A 40 -11.76 16.47 6.45
N LEU A 41 -13.01 16.69 6.03
CA LEU A 41 -13.64 15.91 4.96
C LEU A 41 -12.87 16.03 3.64
N ILE A 42 -12.50 17.25 3.26
CA ILE A 42 -11.72 17.51 2.03
C ILE A 42 -10.34 16.85 2.14
N ALA A 43 -9.67 16.98 3.28
CA ALA A 43 -8.36 16.36 3.51
C ALA A 43 -8.44 14.83 3.44
N TYR A 44 -9.44 14.23 4.08
CA TYR A 44 -9.66 12.78 4.02
C TYR A 44 -9.93 12.31 2.59
N ALA A 45 -10.81 12.99 1.85
CA ALA A 45 -11.08 12.67 0.45
C ALA A 45 -9.82 12.77 -0.42
N ALA A 46 -9.00 13.80 -0.21
CA ALA A 46 -7.73 13.94 -0.92
C ALA A 46 -6.79 12.76 -0.63
N VAL A 47 -6.68 12.33 0.63
CA VAL A 47 -5.85 11.17 1.02
C VAL A 47 -6.37 9.88 0.37
N GLU A 48 -7.68 9.62 0.39
CA GLU A 48 -8.25 8.41 -0.22
C GLU A 48 -8.03 8.35 -1.73
N ILE A 49 -8.01 9.50 -2.42
CA ILE A 49 -7.74 9.55 -3.87
C ILE A 49 -6.23 9.43 -4.15
N THR A 50 -5.39 10.10 -3.36
CA THR A 50 -3.95 10.18 -3.64
C THR A 50 -3.16 8.97 -3.15
N ALA A 51 -3.55 8.35 -2.03
CA ALA A 51 -2.88 7.18 -1.48
C ALA A 51 -2.75 6.00 -2.48
N PRO A 52 -3.79 5.59 -3.23
CA PRO A 52 -3.64 4.50 -4.20
C PRO A 52 -2.70 4.89 -5.35
N MET A 53 -2.71 6.15 -5.79
CA MET A 53 -1.80 6.63 -6.83
C MET A 53 -0.34 6.60 -6.36
N ILE A 54 -0.08 7.08 -5.15
CA ILE A 54 1.26 7.06 -4.54
C ILE A 54 1.73 5.61 -4.36
N ARG A 55 0.86 4.70 -3.89
CA ARG A 55 1.18 3.28 -3.73
C ARG A 55 1.55 2.64 -5.07
N ALA A 56 0.78 2.90 -6.13
CA ALA A 56 1.08 2.40 -7.46
C ALA A 56 2.44 2.91 -7.98
N HIS A 57 2.71 4.21 -7.83
CA HIS A 57 4.00 4.80 -8.24
C HIS A 57 5.20 4.22 -7.47
N ASN A 58 5.05 4.03 -6.16
CA ASN A 58 6.08 3.42 -5.33
C ASN A 58 6.30 1.95 -5.70
N TYR A 59 5.22 1.22 -6.05
CA TYR A 59 5.31 -0.16 -6.50
C TYR A 59 6.05 -0.29 -7.83
N GLU A 60 5.77 0.57 -8.81
CA GLU A 60 6.53 0.59 -10.07
C GLU A 60 8.02 0.85 -9.83
N SER A 61 8.34 1.82 -8.97
CA SER A 61 9.71 2.13 -8.58
C SER A 61 10.39 0.95 -7.88
N PHE A 62 9.65 0.20 -7.07
CA PHE A 62 10.11 -1.03 -6.42
C PHE A 62 10.42 -2.12 -7.47
N LEU A 63 9.52 -2.37 -8.43
CA LEU A 63 9.73 -3.37 -9.48
C LEU A 63 10.98 -3.08 -10.31
N ILE A 64 11.22 -1.82 -10.68
CA ILE A 64 12.43 -1.41 -11.41
C ILE A 64 13.70 -1.71 -10.59
N LYS A 65 13.67 -1.42 -9.28
CA LYS A 65 14.82 -1.71 -8.40
C LYS A 65 15.06 -3.21 -8.26
N VAL A 66 14.00 -4.01 -8.13
CA VAL A 66 14.11 -5.47 -8.06
C VAL A 66 14.67 -6.03 -9.35
N GLU A 67 14.16 -5.61 -10.51
CA GLU A 67 14.66 -6.03 -11.82
C GLU A 67 16.15 -5.73 -11.99
N ASN A 68 16.60 -4.52 -11.63
CA ASN A 68 18.02 -4.17 -11.66
C ASN A 68 18.85 -5.10 -10.76
N LYS A 69 18.37 -5.39 -9.55
CA LYS A 69 19.09 -6.27 -8.61
C LYS A 69 19.11 -7.74 -9.06
N LEU A 70 18.03 -8.24 -9.66
CA LEU A 70 17.99 -9.58 -10.23
C LEU A 70 18.99 -9.70 -11.39
N ASN A 71 19.07 -8.69 -12.26
CA ASN A 71 20.04 -8.67 -13.35
C ASN A 71 21.49 -8.60 -12.86
N GLU A 72 21.76 -7.87 -11.76
CA GLU A 72 23.08 -7.83 -11.12
C GLU A 72 23.45 -9.19 -10.49
N GLN A 73 22.52 -9.83 -9.79
CA GLN A 73 22.78 -11.05 -9.01
C GLN A 73 22.73 -12.32 -9.86
N TYR A 74 21.91 -12.36 -10.90
CA TYR A 74 21.68 -13.52 -11.76
C TYR A 74 21.83 -13.16 -13.26
N PRO A 75 23.00 -12.67 -13.70
CA PRO A 75 23.18 -12.06 -15.02
C PRO A 75 22.95 -13.00 -16.22
N ASN A 76 23.06 -14.31 -16.01
CA ASN A 76 22.89 -15.33 -17.05
C ASN A 76 21.57 -16.11 -16.93
N GLN A 77 20.73 -15.77 -15.94
CA GLN A 77 19.46 -16.44 -15.74
C GLN A 77 18.34 -15.59 -16.31
N LYS A 78 17.39 -16.27 -16.96
CA LYS A 78 16.15 -15.65 -17.38
C LYS A 78 15.09 -15.90 -16.33
N TRP A 79 14.25 -14.90 -16.10
CA TRP A 79 13.22 -14.93 -15.09
C TRP A 79 11.99 -14.16 -15.56
N THR A 80 10.84 -14.51 -15.01
CA THR A 80 9.58 -13.79 -15.20
C THR A 80 9.10 -13.28 -13.86
N MET A 81 8.63 -12.03 -13.83
CA MET A 81 8.16 -11.36 -12.63
C MET A 81 6.64 -11.23 -12.66
N ASN A 82 5.96 -11.80 -11.67
CA ASN A 82 4.52 -11.63 -11.49
C ASN A 82 4.23 -10.33 -10.71
N LYS A 83 3.55 -9.39 -11.37
CA LYS A 83 3.31 -8.05 -10.83
C LYS A 83 1.96 -7.99 -10.10
N ASP A 84 1.96 -8.29 -8.81
CA ASP A 84 0.81 -8.09 -7.94
C ASP A 84 1.12 -7.09 -6.80
N ILE A 85 0.56 -5.88 -6.91
CA ILE A 85 0.72 -4.81 -5.90
C ILE A 85 0.08 -5.16 -4.54
N ASN A 86 -0.81 -6.15 -4.53
CA ASN A 86 -1.48 -6.63 -3.32
C ASN A 86 -0.79 -7.84 -2.71
N LEU A 87 0.31 -8.33 -3.32
CA LEU A 87 1.10 -9.40 -2.75
C LEU A 87 1.61 -8.96 -1.38
N TYR A 88 1.06 -9.60 -0.35
CA TYR A 88 1.27 -9.21 1.03
C TYR A 88 2.62 -9.71 1.53
N SER A 89 3.47 -8.80 2.02
CA SER A 89 4.81 -9.14 2.49
C SER A 89 5.12 -8.52 3.84
N PHE A 90 4.40 -8.82 4.91
CA PHE A 90 4.82 -8.33 6.23
C PHE A 90 6.20 -8.88 6.61
N PRO A 91 7.19 -8.05 7.02
CA PRO A 91 7.10 -6.64 7.44
C PRO A 91 7.37 -5.57 6.36
N TYR A 92 7.58 -5.95 5.11
CA TYR A 92 7.93 -5.10 3.97
C TYR A 92 6.71 -4.48 3.26
N ASP A 93 6.92 -3.31 2.65
CA ASP A 93 5.86 -2.59 1.93
C ASP A 93 5.41 -3.32 0.65
N PHE A 94 6.35 -3.99 -0.04
CA PHE A 94 6.10 -4.71 -1.29
C PHE A 94 6.92 -6.00 -1.38
N ALA A 95 6.32 -6.97 -2.05
CA ALA A 95 6.98 -8.16 -2.55
C ALA A 95 6.71 -8.33 -4.04
N VAL A 96 7.52 -9.16 -4.68
CA VAL A 96 7.26 -9.62 -6.02
C VAL A 96 7.62 -11.08 -6.17
N GLU A 97 6.79 -11.81 -6.90
CA GLU A 97 7.03 -13.20 -7.25
C GLU A 97 7.86 -13.27 -8.54
N VAL A 98 8.86 -14.14 -8.54
CA VAL A 98 9.82 -14.34 -9.61
C VAL A 98 9.98 -15.84 -9.85
N ILE A 99 9.81 -16.25 -11.10
CA ILE A 99 10.02 -17.64 -11.53
C ILE A 99 11.20 -17.64 -12.49
N PHE A 100 12.20 -18.48 -12.23
CA PHE A 100 13.36 -18.61 -13.10
C PHE A 100 13.12 -19.69 -14.16
N GLU A 101 13.60 -19.48 -15.40
CA GLU A 101 13.42 -20.44 -16.49
C GLU A 101 14.11 -21.79 -16.24
N ASN A 102 15.20 -21.80 -15.48
CA ASN A 102 15.92 -23.01 -15.10
C ASN A 102 15.30 -23.76 -13.91
N ASP A 103 14.35 -23.14 -13.21
CA ASP A 103 13.63 -23.73 -12.08
C ASP A 103 12.14 -23.32 -12.15
N PRO A 104 11.42 -23.76 -13.20
CA PRO A 104 10.07 -23.25 -13.51
C PRO A 104 9.00 -23.74 -12.54
N ASN A 105 9.30 -24.77 -11.74
CA ASN A 105 8.39 -25.34 -10.74
C ASN A 105 8.51 -24.63 -9.39
N VAL A 106 9.23 -23.51 -9.33
CA VAL A 106 9.50 -22.80 -8.09
C VAL A 106 9.25 -21.32 -8.27
N SER A 107 8.39 -20.80 -7.41
CA SER A 107 8.13 -19.38 -7.23
C SER A 107 8.98 -18.84 -6.08
N TYR A 108 9.80 -17.84 -6.39
CA TYR A 108 10.62 -17.11 -5.43
C TYR A 108 9.96 -15.76 -5.15
N GLN A 109 9.70 -15.44 -3.90
CA GLN A 109 9.16 -14.15 -3.52
C GLN A 109 10.28 -13.27 -2.97
N TYR A 110 10.51 -12.15 -3.65
CA TYR A 110 11.56 -11.20 -3.35
C TYR A 110 11.02 -9.88 -2.80
N THR A 111 11.80 -9.27 -1.93
CA THR A 111 11.60 -7.91 -1.42
C THR A 111 12.92 -7.14 -1.41
N LEU A 112 12.87 -5.86 -1.04
CA LEU A 112 14.04 -5.01 -0.88
C LEU A 112 14.18 -4.57 0.56
N GLU A 113 15.28 -4.97 1.19
CA GLU A 113 15.68 -4.53 2.54
C GLU A 113 17.00 -3.76 2.42
N ASP A 114 17.04 -2.51 2.87
CA ASP A 114 18.20 -1.62 2.74
C ASP A 114 18.81 -1.55 1.31
N GLY A 115 17.93 -1.64 0.30
CA GLY A 115 18.32 -1.62 -1.11
C GLY A 115 18.97 -2.90 -1.63
N LYS A 116 18.97 -3.98 -0.83
CA LYS A 116 19.42 -5.32 -1.23
C LYS A 116 18.23 -6.20 -1.53
N LEU A 117 18.40 -7.06 -2.53
CA LEU A 117 17.41 -8.08 -2.86
C LEU A 117 17.43 -9.16 -1.77
N HIS A 118 16.25 -9.43 -1.20
CA HIS A 118 16.07 -10.45 -0.18
C HIS A 118 14.97 -11.41 -0.62
N GLU A 119 15.29 -12.71 -0.65
CA GLU A 119 14.30 -13.77 -0.81
C GLU A 119 13.60 -13.97 0.54
N TYR A 120 12.30 -13.74 0.61
CA TYR A 120 11.55 -13.91 1.86
C TYR A 120 10.75 -15.22 1.90
N ALA A 121 10.41 -15.77 0.73
CA ALA A 121 9.68 -17.02 0.63
C ALA A 121 9.97 -17.73 -0.70
N ARG A 122 9.80 -19.05 -0.67
CA ARG A 122 9.89 -19.94 -1.82
C ARG A 122 8.72 -20.91 -1.77
N MET A 123 8.06 -21.12 -2.90
CA MET A 123 6.94 -22.05 -3.03
C MET A 123 7.17 -22.97 -4.23
N GLU A 124 6.94 -24.27 -4.03
CA GLU A 124 6.87 -25.22 -5.15
C GLU A 124 5.50 -25.07 -5.83
N LEU A 125 5.52 -25.02 -7.15
CA LEU A 125 4.34 -24.96 -8.01
C LEU A 125 3.97 -26.41 -8.37
N GLU A 126 2.80 -26.86 -7.93
CA GLU A 126 2.23 -28.19 -8.24
C GLU A 126 1.71 -28.30 -9.68
#